data_AF-A0AB33I9Y0-F1
#
_entry.id   AF-A0AB33I9Y0-F1
#
_cell.length_a   1.000
_cell.length_b   1.000
_cell.length_c   1.000
_cell.angle_alpha   90.00
_cell.angle_beta   90.00
_cell.angle_gamma   90.00
#
_symmetry.space_group_name_H-M   'P 1'
#
loop_
_entity.id
_entity.type
_entity.pdbx_description
1 polymer ?
#
loop_
_entity_poly.entity_id
_entity_poly.type
_entity_poly.pdbx_seq_one_letter_code
_entity_poly.pdbx_strand_id
1 'polypeptide(L)' 'MLTLNRIENYQPDLRQQPDYKRCLFLMNKTSNNLNQIAHRLNLDHNKGIISSSLYERALNTLINIRDLLQGALK' A
#
# COMPACT_ATOMS: atom_id res chain seq x y z
N MET A 1 -2.10 -22.41 -36.84
CA MET A 1 -1.32 -21.18 -37.15
C MET A 1 -2.02 -20.02 -36.45
N LEU A 2 -1.49 -19.54 -35.33
CA LEU A 2 -2.01 -18.32 -34.67
C LEU A 2 -1.82 -17.15 -35.64
N THR A 3 -2.91 -16.54 -36.07
CA THR A 3 -2.93 -15.49 -37.10
C THR A 3 -2.19 -14.25 -36.59
N LEU A 4 -1.23 -13.76 -37.38
CA LEU A 4 -0.37 -12.58 -37.11
C LEU A 4 -1.15 -11.35 -36.59
N ASN A 5 -2.41 -11.17 -37.02
CA ASN A 5 -3.35 -10.14 -36.53
C ASN A 5 -3.56 -10.12 -35.00
N ARG A 6 -3.35 -11.24 -34.31
CA ARG A 6 -3.53 -11.34 -32.85
C ARG A 6 -2.30 -10.80 -32.08
N ILE A 7 -1.15 -10.71 -32.74
CA ILE A 7 0.11 -10.22 -32.16
C ILE A 7 0.16 -8.69 -32.22
N GLU A 8 -0.36 -8.08 -33.30
CA GLU A 8 -0.43 -6.61 -33.46
C GLU A 8 -1.26 -5.92 -32.37
N ASN A 9 -2.24 -6.63 -31.78
CA ASN A 9 -3.11 -6.10 -30.72
C ASN A 9 -2.76 -6.62 -29.32
N TYR A 10 -1.57 -7.22 -29.14
CA TYR A 10 -1.13 -7.70 -27.84
C TYR A 10 -0.71 -6.51 -26.96
N GLN A 11 -1.60 -6.10 -26.05
CA GLN A 11 -1.22 -5.27 -24.92
C GLN A 11 -0.85 -6.20 -23.76
N PRO A 12 0.42 -6.19 -23.29
CA PRO A 12 0.79 -6.97 -22.13
C PRO A 12 0.02 -6.47 -20.92
N ASP A 13 -0.70 -7.37 -20.24
CA ASP A 13 -1.34 -7.06 -18.97
C ASP A 13 -0.27 -6.59 -17.97
N LEU A 14 -0.34 -5.32 -17.56
CA LEU A 14 0.56 -4.71 -16.58
C LEU A 14 0.64 -5.54 -15.29
N ARG A 15 -0.45 -6.24 -14.92
CA ARG A 15 -0.49 -7.11 -13.73
C ARG A 15 0.37 -8.37 -13.89
N GLN A 16 0.73 -8.72 -15.12
CA GLN A 16 1.59 -9.85 -15.43
C GLN A 16 3.06 -9.47 -15.50
N GLN A 17 3.38 -8.17 -15.55
CA GLN A 17 4.76 -7.68 -15.51
C GLN A 17 5.42 -8.03 -14.17
N PRO A 18 6.64 -8.59 -14.16
CA PRO A 18 7.34 -8.96 -12.94
C PRO A 18 7.50 -7.79 -11.95
N ASP A 19 7.80 -6.61 -12.46
CA ASP A 19 8.01 -5.41 -11.64
C ASP A 19 6.73 -4.93 -10.97
N TYR A 20 5.60 -4.99 -11.68
CA TYR A 20 4.29 -4.67 -11.12
C TYR A 20 3.94 -5.63 -9.98
N LYS A 21 4.14 -6.94 -10.17
CA LYS A 21 3.90 -7.94 -9.11
C LYS A 21 4.77 -7.69 -7.89
N ARG A 22 6.05 -7.36 -8.11
CA ARG A 22 6.98 -7.01 -7.03
C ARG A 22 6.55 -5.75 -6.28
N CYS A 23 6.15 -4.71 -7.02
CA CYS A 23 5.63 -3.47 -6.45
C CYS A 23 4.40 -3.73 -5.59
N LEU A 24 3.40 -4.44 -6.14
CA LEU A 24 2.18 -4.82 -5.42
C LEU A 24 2.49 -5.64 -4.15
N PHE A 25 3.43 -6.58 -4.23
CA PHE A 25 3.87 -7.35 -3.06
C PHE A 25 4.45 -6.45 -1.97
N LEU A 26 5.37 -5.55 -2.32
CA LEU A 26 5.98 -4.61 -1.37
C LEU A 26 4.93 -3.68 -0.76
N MET A 27 3.98 -3.19 -1.56
CA MET A 27 2.89 -2.35 -1.08
C MET A 27 1.96 -3.07 -0.10
N ASN A 28 1.66 -4.35 -0.34
CA ASN A 28 0.90 -5.17 0.60
C ASN A 28 1.66 -5.36 1.92
N LYS A 29 2.98 -5.59 1.86
CA LYS A 29 3.83 -5.65 3.06
C LYS A 29 3.82 -4.32 3.82
N THR A 30 3.95 -3.20 3.12
CA THR A 30 3.91 -1.87 3.73
C THR A 30 2.54 -1.61 4.38
N SER A 31 1.44 -1.94 3.71
CA SER A 31 0.08 -1.79 4.26
C SER A 31 -0.11 -2.58 5.56
N ASN A 32 0.41 -3.81 5.62
CA ASN A 32 0.40 -4.60 6.85
C ASN A 32 1.22 -3.96 7.97
N ASN A 33 2.39 -3.40 7.65
CA ASN A 33 3.21 -2.70 8.64
C ASN A 33 2.51 -1.44 9.17
N LEU A 34 1.86 -0.65 8.32
CA LEU A 34 1.07 0.52 8.74
C LEU A 34 -0.04 0.13 9.72
N ASN A 35 -0.75 -0.97 9.45
CA ASN A 35 -1.79 -1.49 10.33
C ASN A 35 -1.23 -1.92 11.70
N GLN A 36 -0.06 -2.57 11.72
CA GLN A 36 0.59 -2.97 12.97
C GLN A 36 1.00 -1.76 13.82
N ILE A 37 1.55 -0.72 13.19
CA ILE A 37 1.91 0.53 13.89
C ILE A 37 0.65 1.21 14.43
N ALA A 38 -0.40 1.34 13.62
CA ALA A 38 -1.67 1.92 14.05
C ALA A 38 -2.26 1.17 15.25
N HIS A 39 -2.24 -0.16 15.22
CA HIS A 39 -2.69 -0.99 16.33
C HIS A 39 -1.87 -0.73 17.60
N ARG A 40 -0.54 -0.65 17.49
CA ARG A 40 0.32 -0.34 18.64
C ARG A 40 0.06 1.06 19.22
N LEU A 41 -0.06 2.06 18.35
CA LEU A 41 -0.41 3.43 18.75
C LEU A 41 -1.73 3.48 19.51
N ASN A 42 -2.75 2.74 19.06
CA ASN A 42 -4.04 2.66 19.76
C ASN A 42 -3.89 2.02 21.15
N LEU A 43 -3.12 0.94 21.28
CA LEU A 43 -2.85 0.31 22.58
C LEU A 43 -2.11 1.25 23.54
N ASP A 44 -1.09 1.95 23.04
CA ASP A 44 -0.28 2.85 23.85
C ASP A 44 -1.07 4.10 24.25
N HIS A 45 -1.95 4.61 23.38
CA HIS A 45 -2.87 5.71 23.69
C HIS A 45 -3.90 5.31 24.76
N ASN A 46 -4.52 4.15 24.62
CA ASN A 46 -5.51 3.65 25.60
C ASN A 46 -4.91 3.38 26.98
N LYS A 47 -3.59 3.15 27.05
CA LYS A 47 -2.84 3.02 28.31
C LYS A 47 -2.36 4.36 28.89
N GLY A 48 -2.63 5.48 28.21
CA GLY A 48 -2.14 6.80 28.60
C GLY A 48 -0.63 6.99 28.42
N ILE A 49 0.05 6.09 27.69
CA ILE A 49 1.50 6.16 27.45
C ILE A 49 1.82 7.32 26.49
N ILE A 50 0.93 7.57 25.52
CA ILE A 50 1.05 8.68 24.58
C ILE A 50 -0.18 9.59 24.67
N SER A 51 0.04 10.89 24.46
CA SER A 51 -1.03 11.89 24.44
C SER A 51 -1.93 11.72 23.22
N SER A 52 -3.19 12.15 23.33
CA SER A 52 -4.13 12.18 22.20
C SER A 52 -3.57 12.97 21.01
N SER A 53 -2.89 14.10 21.28
CA SER A 53 -2.31 14.92 20.22
C SER A 53 -1.18 14.22 19.46
N LEU A 54 -0.37 13.39 20.14
CA LEU A 54 0.64 12.56 19.46
C LEU A 54 -0.02 11.43 18.68
N TYR A 55 -1.02 10.77 19.26
CA TYR A 55 -1.77 9.69 18.64
C TYR A 55 -2.43 10.13 17.32
N GLU A 56 -3.16 11.24 17.34
CA GLU A 56 -3.84 11.78 16.16
C GLU A 56 -2.85 12.17 15.04
N ARG A 57 -1.76 12.88 15.39
CA ARG A 57 -0.72 13.23 14.40
C ARG A 57 -0.08 12.00 13.79
N ALA A 58 0.20 10.98 14.60
CA ALA A 58 0.79 9.74 14.13
C ALA A 58 -0.17 8.99 13.19
N LEU A 59 -1.45 8.86 13.54
CA LEU A 59 -2.45 8.23 12.66
C LEU A 59 -2.62 8.98 11.35
N ASN A 60 -2.71 10.31 11.38
CA ASN A 60 -2.79 11.13 10.16
C ASN A 60 -1.56 10.93 9.27
N THR A 61 -0.38 10.77 9.86
CA THR A 61 0.85 10.47 9.12
C THR A 61 0.79 9.09 8.44
N LEU A 62 0.32 8.05 9.15
CA LEU A 62 0.15 6.71 8.58
C LEU A 62 -0.88 6.70 7.44
N ILE A 63 -1.97 7.45 7.59
CA ILE A 63 -3.00 7.64 6.56
C ILE A 63 -2.39 8.32 5.33
N ASN A 64 -1.63 9.41 5.50
CA ASN A 64 -0.97 10.09 4.39
C ASN A 64 -0.01 9.17 3.64
N ILE A 65 0.77 8.34 4.35
CA ILE A 65 1.66 7.35 3.72
C ILE A 65 0.86 6.35 2.90
N ARG A 66 -0.23 5.81 3.46
CA ARG A 66 -1.13 4.89 2.74
C ARG A 66 -1.68 5.52 1.47
N ASP A 67 -2.15 6.75 1.56
CA ASP A 67 -2.80 7.44 0.45
C ASP A 67 -1.82 7.78 -0.68
N LEU A 68 -0.58 8.18 -0.33
CA LEU A 68 0.51 8.36 -1.29
C LEU A 68 0.86 7.05 -2.01
N LEU A 69 0.94 5.95 -1.27
CA LEU A 69 1.21 4.63 -1.83
C LEU A 69 0.08 4.20 -2.77
N GLN A 70 -1.17 4.31 -2.34
CA GLN A 70 -2.33 3.95 -3.18
C GLN A 70 -2.47 4.83 -4.42
N GLY A 71 -2.10 6.11 -4.32
CA GLY A 71 -2.06 7.03 -5.46
C GLY A 71 -1.06 6.60 -6.54
N ALA A 72 0.04 5.95 -6.17
CA ALA A 72 1.05 5.46 -7.12
C ALA A 72 0.62 4.23 -7.94
N LEU A 73 -0.49 3.57 -7.58
CA LEU A 73 -1.05 2.42 -8.30
C LEU A 73 -2.21 2.76 -9.24
N LYS A 74 -2.73 4.00 -9.18
CA LYS A 74 -3.80 4.47 -10.04
C LYS A 74 -3.23 5.04 -11.33
#